data_AF-A0A538RX91-F1
#
_entry.id   AF-A0A538RX91-F1
#
_cell.length_a   1.000
_cell.length_b   1.000
_cell.length_c   1.000
_cell.angle_alpha   90.00
_cell.angle_beta   90.00
_cell.angle_gamma   90.00
#
_symmetry.space_group_name_H-M   'P 1'
#
loop_
_entity.id
_entity.type
_entity.pdbx_description
1 polymer ?
#
loop_
_entity_poly.entity_id
_entity_poly.type
_entity_poly.pdbx_seq_one_letter_code
_entity_poly.pdbx_strand_id
1 'polypeptide(L)'
;MSWQRVRGHERLVDAFDRVVRRGRLGHAYLFAGPPGVGKRLFAEELARALLCESPARTRLEACDLCPACRQVAAGTHPDLFIAGKPEESLELPIDVMRDLCRSFSLKSARDRGKVVILDDADDLN
;
A
#
# COMPACT_ATOMS: atom_id res chain seq x y z
N MET A 1 -14.29 3.16 -7.84
CA MET A 1 -13.23 4.17 -8.05
C MET A 1 -12.46 4.30 -6.75
N SER A 2 -11.19 3.87 -6.72
CA SER A 2 -10.40 3.65 -5.49
C SER A 2 -10.43 4.83 -4.51
N TRP A 3 -10.38 6.06 -5.02
CA TRP A 3 -10.28 7.24 -4.17
C TRP A 3 -11.59 7.69 -3.52
N GLN A 4 -12.75 7.12 -3.88
CA GLN A 4 -14.05 7.55 -3.31
C GLN A 4 -14.15 7.36 -1.79
N ARG A 5 -13.36 6.43 -1.23
CA ARG A 5 -13.32 6.16 0.22
C ARG A 5 -12.42 7.12 0.98
N VAL A 6 -11.50 7.79 0.30
CA VAL A 6 -10.55 8.74 0.87
C VAL A 6 -11.16 10.14 0.79
N ARG A 7 -11.51 10.74 1.93
CA ARG A 7 -12.12 12.07 2.01
C ARG A 7 -11.18 13.06 2.68
N GLY A 8 -11.03 14.27 2.12
CA GLY A 8 -10.23 15.34 2.71
C GLY A 8 -8.72 15.26 2.46
N HIS A 9 -8.27 14.25 1.69
CA HIS A 9 -6.87 14.02 1.34
C HIS A 9 -6.60 14.16 -0.17
N GLU A 10 -7.43 14.92 -0.89
CA GLU A 10 -7.37 15.06 -2.35
C GLU A 10 -6.01 15.58 -2.82
N ARG A 11 -5.41 16.50 -2.04
CA ARG A 11 -4.07 17.02 -2.33
C ARG A 11 -2.98 15.95 -2.31
N LEU A 12 -3.10 14.96 -1.41
CA LEU A 12 -2.18 13.82 -1.34
C LEU A 12 -2.41 12.88 -2.52
N VAL A 13 -3.67 12.57 -2.84
CA VAL A 13 -4.02 11.77 -4.03
C VAL A 13 -3.40 12.37 -5.29
N ASP A 14 -3.55 13.68 -5.50
CA ASP A 14 -3.00 14.36 -6.67
C ASP A 14 -1.47 14.45 -6.65
N ALA A 15 -0.84 14.48 -5.47
CA ALA A 15 0.61 14.41 -5.35
C ALA A 15 1.13 13.02 -5.77
N PHE A 16 0.49 11.95 -5.30
CA PHE A 16 0.83 10.57 -5.68
C PHE A 16 0.60 10.31 -7.16
N ASP A 17 -0.51 10.81 -7.74
CA ASP A 17 -0.76 10.75 -9.17
C ASP A 17 0.40 11.34 -9.98
N ARG A 18 0.85 12.56 -9.62
CA ARG A 18 1.95 13.23 -10.31
C ARG A 18 3.26 12.47 -10.22
N VAL A 19 3.63 11.93 -9.07
CA VAL A 19 4.93 11.23 -8.90
C VAL A 19 4.93 9.87 -9.60
N VAL A 20 3.82 9.12 -9.56
CA VAL A 20 3.72 7.84 -10.27
C VAL A 20 3.79 8.06 -11.78
N ARG A 21 3.03 9.02 -12.31
CA ARG A 21 3.05 9.32 -13.76
C ARG A 21 4.41 9.80 -14.26
N ARG A 22 5.21 10.42 -13.39
CA ARG A 22 6.58 10.86 -13.70
C ARG A 22 7.63 9.75 -13.51
N GLY A 23 7.24 8.55 -13.05
CA GLY A 23 8.19 7.48 -12.73
C GLY A 23 9.11 7.84 -11.56
N ARG A 24 8.66 8.69 -10.63
CA ARG A 24 9.42 9.19 -9.48
C ARG A 24 8.82 8.74 -8.14
N LEU A 25 8.11 7.63 -8.13
CA LEU A 25 7.60 7.06 -6.90
C LEU A 25 8.78 6.60 -6.04
N GLY A 26 8.94 7.17 -4.85
CA GLY A 26 9.88 6.68 -3.84
C GLY A 26 9.58 5.24 -3.42
N HIS A 27 10.59 4.55 -2.90
CA HIS A 27 10.47 3.16 -2.47
C HIS A 27 9.75 3.00 -1.11
N ALA A 28 9.65 4.08 -0.33
CA ALA A 28 8.97 4.09 0.97
C ALA A 28 8.33 5.45 1.24
N TYR A 29 7.19 5.43 1.92
CA TYR A 29 6.47 6.62 2.39
C TYR A 29 5.96 6.38 3.81
N LEU A 30 6.17 7.35 4.69
CA LEU A 30 5.61 7.36 6.04
C LEU A 30 4.33 8.20 6.04
N PHE A 31 3.20 7.59 6.38
CA PHE A 31 1.95 8.31 6.61
C PHE A 31 1.86 8.68 8.10
N ALA A 32 1.92 9.97 8.40
CA ALA A 32 1.82 10.50 9.76
C ALA A 32 0.54 11.33 9.92
N GLY A 33 -0.07 11.26 11.11
CA GLY A 33 -1.30 11.98 11.43
C GLY A 33 -2.09 11.33 12.56
N PRO A 34 -3.15 11.98 13.05
CA PRO A 34 -3.90 11.51 14.21
C PRO A 34 -4.54 10.13 13.98
N PRO A 35 -4.87 9.39 15.05
CA PRO A 35 -5.66 8.15 14.95
C PRO A 35 -7.00 8.41 14.23
N GLY A 36 -7.43 7.46 13.40
CA GLY A 36 -8.71 7.56 12.68
C GLY A 36 -8.72 8.46 11.43
N VAL A 37 -7.64 9.18 11.11
CA VAL A 37 -7.59 10.08 9.92
C VAL A 37 -7.60 9.34 8.56
N GLY A 38 -7.53 8.01 8.57
CA GLY A 38 -7.57 7.18 7.36
C GLY A 38 -6.21 6.83 6.75
N LYS A 39 -5.12 6.85 7.54
CA LYS A 39 -3.75 6.50 7.06
C LYS A 39 -3.71 5.14 6.37
N ARG A 40 -4.19 4.10 7.07
CA ARG A 40 -4.25 2.73 6.55
C ARG A 40 -5.14 2.64 5.30
N LEU A 41 -6.32 3.25 5.33
CA LEU A 41 -7.23 3.28 4.19
C LEU A 41 -6.57 3.92 2.95
N PHE A 42 -5.84 5.02 3.13
CA PHE A 42 -5.10 5.66 2.06
C PHE A 42 -4.03 4.72 1.47
N ALA A 43 -3.26 4.05 2.34
CA ALA A 43 -2.23 3.10 1.93
C ALA A 43 -2.82 1.90 1.15
N GLU A 44 -3.97 1.37 1.59
CA GLU A 44 -4.68 0.27 0.91
C GLU A 44 -5.19 0.69 -0.48
N GLU A 45 -5.77 1.88 -0.62
CA GLU A 45 -6.24 2.38 -1.92
C GLU A 45 -5.08 2.72 -2.87
N LEU A 46 -3.97 3.24 -2.35
CA LEU A 46 -2.74 3.44 -3.11
C LEU A 46 -2.17 2.09 -3.60
N ALA A 47 -2.09 1.09 -2.72
CA ALA A 47 -1.62 -0.26 -3.08
C ALA A 47 -2.51 -0.87 -4.17
N ARG A 48 -3.84 -0.71 -4.07
CA ARG A 48 -4.78 -1.16 -5.11
C ARG A 48 -4.53 -0.49 -6.45
N ALA A 49 -4.28 0.81 -6.47
CA ALA A 49 -3.98 1.55 -7.70
C ALA A 49 -2.63 1.13 -8.32
N LEU A 50 -1.60 0.90 -7.50
CA LEU A 50 -0.26 0.48 -7.96
C LEU A 50 -0.26 -0.95 -8.53
N LEU A 51 -0.96 -1.88 -7.87
CA LEU A 51 -1.04 -3.29 -8.26
C LEU A 51 -2.10 -3.56 -9.33
N CYS A 52 -2.94 -2.57 -9.67
CA CYS A 52 -3.98 -2.70 -10.69
C CYS A 52 -3.41 -3.14 -12.04
N GLU A 53 -3.94 -4.21 -12.62
CA GLU A 53 -3.50 -4.73 -13.93
C GLU A 53 -3.87 -3.83 -15.10
N SER A 54 -4.93 -3.03 -14.96
CA SER A 54 -5.48 -2.15 -15.99
C SER A 54 -5.71 -0.75 -15.43
N PRO A 55 -4.66 -0.03 -15.02
CA PRO A 55 -4.79 1.30 -14.44
C PRO A 55 -5.27 2.30 -15.50
N ALA A 56 -6.00 3.32 -15.07
CA ALA A 56 -6.35 4.42 -15.96
C ALA A 56 -5.08 5.12 -16.48
N ARG A 57 -5.07 5.52 -17.76
CA ARG A 57 -3.92 6.23 -18.35
C ARG A 57 -3.80 7.68 -17.89
N THR A 58 -4.92 8.26 -17.46
CA THR A 58 -5.05 9.69 -17.14
C THR A 58 -4.83 9.98 -15.66
N ARG A 59 -5.06 8.99 -14.79
CA ARG A 59 -4.98 9.12 -13.34
C ARG A 59 -4.48 7.82 -12.71
N LEU A 60 -3.71 7.94 -11.64
CA LEU A 60 -3.41 6.86 -10.72
C LEU A 60 -4.70 6.41 -10.05
N GLU A 61 -5.33 5.39 -10.60
CA GLU A 61 -6.62 4.89 -10.12
C GLU A 61 -6.76 3.40 -10.44
N ALA A 62 -7.30 2.66 -9.46
CA ALA A 62 -7.62 1.25 -9.64
C ALA A 62 -8.87 1.10 -10.52
N CYS A 63 -8.89 0.10 -11.41
CA CYS A 63 -10.07 -0.16 -12.23
C CYS A 63 -11.20 -0.87 -11.46
N ASP A 64 -10.90 -1.41 -10.28
CA ASP A 64 -11.81 -2.19 -9.41
C ASP A 64 -12.41 -3.47 -10.03
N LEU A 65 -12.08 -3.79 -11.28
CA LEU A 65 -12.64 -4.93 -12.03
C LEU A 65 -11.64 -6.07 -12.26
N CYS A 66 -10.34 -5.76 -12.33
CA CYS A 66 -9.31 -6.77 -12.60
C CYS A 66 -9.11 -7.72 -11.40
N PRO A 67 -8.58 -8.95 -11.63
CA PRO A 67 -8.25 -9.89 -10.56
C PRO A 67 -7.37 -9.26 -9.47
N ALA A 68 -6.35 -8.48 -9.84
CA ALA A 68 -5.49 -7.82 -8.86
C ALA A 68 -6.28 -6.89 -7.91
N CYS A 69 -7.16 -6.04 -8.45
CA CYS A 69 -7.96 -5.12 -7.64
C CYS A 69 -8.87 -5.86 -6.66
N ARG A 70 -9.51 -6.96 -7.11
CA ARG A 70 -10.37 -7.79 -6.26
C ARG A 70 -9.58 -8.50 -5.17
N GLN A 71 -8.41 -9.02 -5.49
CA GLN A 71 -7.52 -9.67 -4.53
C GLN A 71 -7.00 -8.68 -3.49
N VAL A 72 -6.61 -7.47 -3.90
CA VAL A 72 -6.20 -6.41 -2.96
C VAL A 72 -7.36 -6.03 -2.04
N ALA A 73 -8.58 -5.85 -2.59
CA ALA A 73 -9.77 -5.56 -1.78
C ALA A 73 -10.11 -6.69 -0.79
N ALA A 74 -9.79 -7.94 -1.14
CA ALA A 74 -9.96 -9.11 -0.28
C ALA A 74 -8.75 -9.40 0.63
N GLY A 75 -7.65 -8.64 0.55
CA GLY A 75 -6.42 -8.89 1.31
C GLY A 75 -5.66 -10.15 0.91
N THR A 76 -5.85 -10.66 -0.32
CA THR A 76 -5.30 -11.94 -0.81
C THR A 76 -4.35 -11.78 -2.01
N HIS A 77 -3.93 -10.56 -2.32
CA HIS A 77 -3.02 -10.33 -3.44
C HIS A 77 -1.61 -10.84 -3.10
N PRO A 78 -0.99 -11.69 -3.95
CA PRO A 78 0.30 -12.33 -3.62
C PRO A 78 1.47 -11.36 -3.46
N ASP A 79 1.37 -10.18 -4.08
CA ASP A 79 2.36 -9.11 -3.98
C ASP A 79 1.96 -7.98 -3.01
N LEU A 80 0.90 -8.17 -2.23
CA LEU A 80 0.51 -7.27 -1.15
C LEU A 80 0.82 -7.92 0.19
N PHE A 81 1.65 -7.25 0.99
CA PHE A 81 1.97 -7.67 2.34
C PHE A 81 1.40 -6.63 3.32
N ILE A 82 0.77 -7.11 4.39
CA ILE A 82 0.34 -6.26 5.49
C ILE A 82 1.03 -6.81 6.72
N ALA A 83 1.78 -5.94 7.40
CA ALA A 83 2.46 -6.26 8.63
C ALA A 83 2.23 -5.14 9.62
N GLY A 84 2.30 -5.48 10.89
CA GLY A 84 2.12 -4.55 11.99
C GLY A 84 2.47 -5.26 13.28
N LYS A 85 2.29 -4.55 14.38
CA LYS A 85 2.60 -5.11 15.68
C LYS A 85 1.63 -6.26 16.01
N PRO A 86 2.12 -7.42 16.48
CA PRO A 86 1.24 -8.47 16.99
C PRO A 86 0.40 -7.95 18.17
N GLU A 87 -0.86 -8.36 18.27
CA GLU A 87 -1.78 -7.87 19.33
C GLU A 87 -1.25 -8.12 20.75
N GLU A 88 -0.46 -9.18 20.94
CA GLU A 88 0.14 -9.57 22.22
C GLU A 88 1.47 -8.84 22.51
N SER A 89 1.99 -8.04 21.57
CA SER A 89 3.27 -7.35 21.69
C SER A 89 3.08 -5.84 21.89
N LEU A 90 3.98 -5.23 22.65
CA LEU A 90 4.06 -3.77 22.81
C LEU A 90 4.94 -3.09 21.75
N GLU A 91 5.84 -3.85 21.14
CA GLU A 91 6.76 -3.42 20.08
C GLU A 91 6.56 -4.24 18.80
N LEU A 92 6.89 -3.68 17.64
CA LEU A 92 6.95 -4.39 16.38
C LEU A 92 8.24 -5.24 16.34
N PRO A 93 8.15 -6.59 16.40
CA PRO A 93 9.34 -7.44 16.51
C PRO A 93 10.20 -7.42 15.24
N ILE A 94 11.52 -7.46 15.40
CA ILE A 94 12.47 -7.53 14.28
C ILE A 94 12.24 -8.72 13.35
N ASP A 95 11.70 -9.83 13.86
CA ASP A 95 11.45 -11.03 13.06
C ASP A 95 10.36 -10.80 11.99
N VAL A 96 9.36 -9.95 12.29
CA VAL A 96 8.37 -9.51 11.29
C VAL A 96 9.07 -8.82 10.11
N MET A 97 10.03 -7.94 10.41
CA MET A 97 10.82 -7.23 9.40
C MET A 97 11.74 -8.18 8.62
N ARG A 98 12.32 -9.19 9.26
CA ARG A 98 13.15 -10.20 8.60
C ARG A 98 12.33 -11.05 7.62
N ASP A 99 11.12 -11.45 8.00
CA ASP A 99 10.23 -12.22 7.14
C ASP A 99 9.72 -11.41 5.95
N LEU A 100 9.43 -10.13 6.15
CA LEU A 100 9.14 -9.20 5.06
C LEU A 100 10.32 -9.07 4.10
N CYS A 101 11.54 -8.84 4.62
CA CYS A 101 12.74 -8.75 3.78
C CYS A 101 12.95 -10.02 2.95
N ARG A 102 12.78 -11.20 3.55
CA ARG A 102 12.85 -12.49 2.85
C ARG A 102 11.79 -12.57 1.75
N SER A 103 10.56 -12.16 2.02
CA SER A 103 9.48 -12.17 1.05
C SER A 103 9.74 -11.21 -0.13
N PHE A 104 10.34 -10.06 0.13
CA PHE A 104 10.70 -9.06 -0.89
C PHE A 104 11.93 -9.42 -1.72
N SER A 105 12.80 -10.29 -1.20
CA SER A 105 13.96 -10.80 -1.96
C SER A 105 13.57 -11.67 -3.16
N LEU A 106 12.37 -12.27 -3.13
CA LEU A 106 11.84 -13.05 -4.23
C LEU A 106 11.30 -12.16 -5.34
N LYS A 107 11.21 -12.69 -6.56
CA LYS A 107 10.55 -11.99 -7.67
C LYS A 107 9.07 -11.74 -7.34
N SER A 108 8.50 -10.68 -7.90
CA SER A 108 7.06 -10.45 -7.84
C SER A 108 6.33 -11.58 -8.56
N ALA A 109 5.22 -12.02 -8.00
CA ALA A 109 4.35 -13.02 -8.62
C ALA A 109 3.70 -12.46 -9.90
N ARG A 110 3.63 -11.13 -10.03
CA ARG A 110 3.12 -10.40 -11.18
C ARG A 110 4.09 -9.31 -11.64
N ASP A 111 3.87 -8.74 -12.82
CA ASP A 111 4.83 -7.77 -13.42
C ASP A 111 4.80 -6.35 -12.82
N ARG A 112 4.01 -6.10 -11.77
CA ARG A 112 3.78 -4.74 -11.22
C ARG A 112 4.59 -4.41 -9.96
N GLY A 113 5.28 -5.39 -9.38
CA GLY A 113 6.08 -5.22 -8.17
C GLY A 113 5.32 -5.57 -6.90
N LYS A 114 5.99 -5.38 -5.75
CA LYS A 114 5.49 -5.70 -4.41
C LYS A 114 5.20 -4.45 -3.60
N VAL A 115 4.14 -4.49 -2.81
CA VAL A 115 3.76 -3.43 -1.88
C VAL A 115 3.63 -4.01 -0.49
N VAL A 116 4.23 -3.35 0.50
CA VAL A 116 4.02 -3.64 1.92
C VAL A 116 3.35 -2.44 2.57
N ILE A 117 2.32 -2.72 3.36
CA ILE A 117 1.72 -1.77 4.30
C ILE A 117 2.21 -2.18 5.67
N LEU A 118 3.00 -1.32 6.29
CA LEU A 118 3.49 -1.49 7.64
C LEU A 118 2.70 -0.58 8.57
N ASP A 119 1.84 -1.16 9.40
CA ASP A 119 1.21 -0.47 10.51
C ASP A 119 2.16 -0.42 11.72
N ASP A 120 1.86 0.48 12.66
CA ASP A 120 2.61 0.65 13.92
C ASP A 120 4.11 0.91 13.73
N ALA A 121 4.47 1.65 12.67
CA ALA A 121 5.85 2.01 12.38
C ALA A 121 6.54 2.81 13.50
N ASP A 122 5.77 3.47 14.37
CA ASP A 122 6.27 4.18 15.55
C ASP A 122 6.75 3.22 16.67
N ASP A 123 6.32 1.96 16.65
CA ASP A 123 6.66 0.91 17.63
C ASP A 123 7.82 0.02 17.16
N LEU A 124 8.56 0.44 16.14
CA LEU A 124 9.69 -0.31 15.58
C LEU A 124 10.89 -0.28 16.54
N ASN A 125 11.32 -1.46 17.00
CA ASN A 125 12.48 -1.63 17.89
C ASN A 125 13.81 -1.60 17.13
#